data_AF-A0A969JBA9-F1
#
_entry.id   AF-A0A969JBA9-F1
#
_cell.length_a   1.000
_cell.length_b   1.000
_cell.length_c   1.000
_cell.angle_alpha   90.00
_cell.angle_beta   90.00
_cell.angle_gamma   90.00
#
_symmetry.space_group_name_H-M   'P 1'
#
loop_
_entity.id
_entity.type
_entity.pdbx_description
1 polymer ?
#
loop_
_entity_poly.entity_id
_entity_poly.type
_entity_poly.pdbx_seq_one_letter_code
_entity_poly.pdbx_strand_id
1 'polypeptide(L)'
;CRGCRWIGRSRPCSTDANVAVVEQAIIALGRLDSAFAHQALSALLFPGSALPDPLSQSRSLKLQRQAVRALGWSRFPEPIALLLEHLERALPFSSHPTTGQIAREIILVLGRMRPPQATPLAAQALADILPRVFAQGDLELKRSIALALGQLGQGESFDRLCPWLADPSPGLGFYLVAALKRLDLQGGRQRLEQRLSQALSPEFAQLPPSIVEPLDRNAWILGLEAAIAEWP
;
A
#
# COMPACT_ATOMS: atom_id res chain seq x y z
N CYS A 1 1.65 -21.85 34.60
CA CYS A 1 1.99 -20.67 33.79
C CYS A 1 0.76 -19.78 33.60
N ARG A 2 0.71 -18.60 34.25
CA ARG A 2 -0.48 -17.71 34.32
C ARG A 2 -0.70 -16.84 33.06
N GLY A 3 0.03 -17.09 31.96
CA GLY A 3 -0.05 -16.31 30.72
C GLY A 3 -1.14 -16.76 29.73
N CYS A 4 -1.58 -18.02 29.78
CA CYS A 4 -2.49 -18.57 28.76
C CYS A 4 -3.98 -18.29 29.03
N ARG A 5 -4.35 -17.73 30.19
CA ARG A 5 -5.75 -17.50 30.58
C ARG A 5 -6.32 -16.14 30.14
N TRP A 6 -5.53 -15.31 29.44
CA TRP A 6 -5.95 -14.01 28.90
C TRP A 6 -6.56 -14.07 27.49
N ILE A 7 -6.35 -15.17 26.76
CA ILE A 7 -6.71 -15.29 25.33
C ILE A 7 -8.19 -15.70 25.14
N GLY A 8 -8.81 -16.34 26.15
CA GLY A 8 -10.23 -16.75 26.07
C GLY A 8 -11.25 -15.67 26.48
N ARG A 9 -10.79 -14.50 26.96
CA ARG A 9 -11.65 -13.46 27.54
C ARG A 9 -11.41 -12.05 26.98
N SER A 10 -10.66 -11.89 25.88
CA SER A 10 -10.25 -10.57 25.38
C SER A 10 -11.32 -9.79 24.60
N ARG A 11 -12.61 -10.14 24.77
CA ARG A 11 -13.72 -9.35 24.23
C ARG A 11 -13.95 -7.95 24.89
N PRO A 12 -13.33 -7.51 26.02
CA PRO A 12 -13.59 -6.16 26.54
C PRO A 12 -12.43 -5.14 26.39
N CYS A 13 -11.29 -5.46 25.76
CA CYS A 13 -10.20 -4.47 25.62
C CYS A 13 -10.34 -3.55 24.40
N SER A 14 -11.08 -3.96 23.36
CA SER A 14 -11.38 -3.08 22.20
C SER A 14 -12.37 -1.96 22.55
N THR A 15 -12.98 -2.01 23.74
CA THR A 15 -13.93 -1.04 24.27
C THR A 15 -13.37 -0.23 25.44
N ASP A 16 -12.06 -0.33 25.72
CA ASP A 16 -11.42 0.48 26.76
C ASP A 16 -11.44 1.96 26.33
N ALA A 17 -11.86 2.85 27.23
CA ALA A 17 -11.88 4.29 26.98
C ALA A 17 -10.46 4.87 26.78
N ASN A 18 -9.42 4.14 27.21
CA ASN A 18 -8.02 4.55 27.08
C ASN A 18 -7.38 4.06 25.77
N VAL A 19 -7.18 5.00 24.85
CA VAL A 19 -6.53 4.78 23.54
C VAL A 19 -5.15 4.14 23.66
N ALA A 20 -4.37 4.53 24.67
CA ALA A 20 -3.02 4.01 24.83
C ALA A 20 -3.05 2.50 25.12
N VAL A 21 -4.05 2.04 25.88
CA VAL A 21 -4.25 0.62 26.17
C VAL A 21 -4.66 -0.13 24.91
N VAL A 22 -5.58 0.43 24.11
CA VAL A 22 -5.99 -0.16 22.82
C VAL A 22 -4.81 -0.20 21.84
N GLU A 23 -3.99 0.84 21.76
CA GLU A 23 -2.81 0.90 20.91
C GLU A 23 -1.78 -0.16 21.30
N GLN A 24 -1.49 -0.32 22.59
CA GLN A 24 -0.60 -1.39 23.07
C GLN A 24 -1.20 -2.77 22.84
N ALA A 25 -2.52 -2.94 22.97
CA ALA A 25 -3.19 -4.18 22.66
C ALA A 25 -3.08 -4.53 21.17
N ILE A 26 -3.27 -3.57 20.27
CA ILE A 26 -3.07 -3.75 18.81
C ILE A 26 -1.63 -4.19 18.52
N ILE A 27 -0.64 -3.55 19.14
CA ILE A 27 0.77 -3.90 18.97
C ILE A 27 1.03 -5.33 19.48
N ALA A 28 0.50 -5.68 20.65
CA ALA A 28 0.64 -7.01 21.22
C ALA A 28 -0.02 -8.08 20.33
N LEU A 29 -1.22 -7.80 19.81
CA LEU A 29 -1.92 -8.68 18.87
C LEU A 29 -1.13 -8.87 17.57
N GLY A 30 -0.58 -7.81 16.99
CA GLY A 30 0.28 -7.91 15.81
C GLY A 30 1.50 -8.80 16.04
N ARG A 31 2.09 -8.76 17.24
CA ARG A 31 3.24 -9.61 17.60
C ARG A 31 2.87 -11.06 17.92
N LEU A 32 1.64 -11.33 18.34
CA LEU A 32 1.15 -12.69 18.60
C LEU A 32 0.98 -13.49 17.31
N ASP A 33 0.75 -12.81 16.17
CA ASP A 33 0.79 -13.39 14.83
C ASP A 33 -0.04 -14.69 14.72
N SER A 34 -1.30 -14.62 15.15
CA SER A 34 -2.23 -15.76 15.21
C SER A 34 -3.56 -15.42 14.54
N ALA A 35 -4.28 -16.42 14.06
CA ALA A 35 -5.58 -16.23 13.40
C ALA A 35 -6.58 -15.44 14.25
N PHE A 36 -6.60 -15.67 15.56
CA PHE A 36 -7.43 -14.91 16.50
C PHE A 36 -7.02 -13.43 16.56
N ALA A 37 -5.72 -13.15 16.57
CA ALA A 37 -5.22 -11.78 16.56
C ALA A 37 -5.55 -11.06 15.24
N HIS A 38 -5.42 -11.73 14.10
CA HIS A 38 -5.81 -11.17 12.80
C HIS A 38 -7.31 -10.86 12.75
N GLN A 39 -8.16 -11.75 13.28
CA GLN A 39 -9.61 -11.50 13.37
C GLN A 39 -9.93 -10.29 14.27
N ALA A 40 -9.27 -10.17 15.42
CA ALA A 40 -9.46 -9.04 16.33
C ALA A 40 -9.01 -7.71 15.70
N LEU A 41 -7.89 -7.70 14.98
CA LEU A 41 -7.41 -6.54 14.23
C LEU A 41 -8.35 -6.17 13.07
N SER A 42 -8.88 -7.16 12.36
CA SER A 42 -9.84 -6.93 11.26
C SER A 42 -11.14 -6.29 11.77
N ALA A 43 -11.63 -6.68 12.95
CA ALA A 43 -12.80 -6.06 13.57
C ALA A 43 -12.61 -4.55 13.87
N LEU A 44 -11.36 -4.09 14.10
CA LEU A 44 -11.05 -2.67 14.26
C LEU A 44 -11.06 -1.90 12.94
N LEU A 45 -10.79 -2.59 11.82
CA LEU A 45 -10.85 -2.01 10.47
C LEU A 45 -12.30 -1.96 9.95
N PHE A 46 -13.12 -2.93 10.31
CA PHE A 46 -14.55 -2.99 9.99
C PHE A 46 -15.42 -2.82 11.25
N PRO A 47 -15.45 -1.63 11.88
CA PRO A 47 -16.37 -1.40 12.98
C PRO A 47 -17.79 -1.40 12.41
N GLY A 48 -18.46 -2.55 12.50
CA GLY A 48 -19.90 -2.65 12.27
C GLY A 48 -20.62 -1.71 13.24
N SER A 49 -21.00 -0.53 12.75
CA SER A 49 -22.03 0.34 13.30
C SER A 49 -21.96 0.75 14.80
N ALA A 50 -20.80 0.77 15.48
CA ALA A 50 -20.77 0.92 16.94
C ALA A 50 -19.96 2.08 17.54
N LEU A 51 -19.43 3.05 16.77
CA LEU A 51 -18.75 4.22 17.35
C LEU A 51 -19.23 5.53 16.70
N PRO A 52 -20.21 6.24 17.31
CA PRO A 52 -20.56 7.60 16.96
C PRO A 52 -19.93 8.57 17.99
N ASP A 53 -18.82 9.22 17.63
CA ASP A 53 -18.45 10.52 18.21
C ASP A 53 -17.46 11.25 17.26
N PRO A 54 -17.72 12.50 16.82
CA PRO A 54 -16.83 13.25 15.93
C PRO A 54 -15.42 13.53 16.50
N LEU A 55 -15.22 13.57 17.83
CA LEU A 55 -13.86 13.61 18.42
C LEU A 55 -13.16 12.23 18.36
N SER A 56 -13.91 11.17 18.07
CA SER A 56 -13.40 9.81 17.85
C SER A 56 -12.90 9.57 16.43
N GLN A 57 -13.11 10.48 15.48
CA GLN A 57 -12.71 10.20 14.08
C GLN A 57 -11.19 10.17 13.89
N SER A 58 -10.45 11.14 14.46
CA SER A 58 -8.98 11.17 14.41
C SER A 58 -8.35 10.06 15.27
N ARG A 59 -8.95 9.79 16.43
CA ARG A 59 -8.58 8.70 17.34
C ARG A 59 -8.78 7.32 16.68
N SER A 60 -9.91 7.13 16.02
CA SER A 60 -10.25 5.92 15.27
C SER A 60 -9.30 5.72 14.09
N LEU A 61 -8.97 6.78 13.36
CA LEU A 61 -8.01 6.70 12.25
C LEU A 61 -6.61 6.27 12.70
N LYS A 62 -6.10 6.81 13.82
CA LYS A 62 -4.80 6.39 14.38
C LYS A 62 -4.81 4.90 14.70
N LEU A 63 -5.86 4.42 15.38
CA LEU A 63 -6.00 3.02 15.77
C LEU A 63 -6.17 2.11 14.55
N GLN A 64 -6.94 2.52 13.54
CA GLN A 64 -7.11 1.78 12.28
C GLN A 64 -5.80 1.65 11.53
N ARG A 65 -5.05 2.74 11.35
CA ARG A 65 -3.71 2.68 10.73
C ARG A 65 -2.76 1.78 11.51
N GLN A 66 -2.82 1.82 12.84
CA GLN A 66 -2.01 0.94 13.68
C GLN A 66 -2.43 -0.53 13.54
N ALA A 67 -3.73 -0.82 13.39
CA ALA A 67 -4.22 -2.16 13.12
C ALA A 67 -3.77 -2.67 11.74
N VAL A 68 -3.82 -1.83 10.70
CA VAL A 68 -3.26 -2.14 9.37
C VAL A 68 -1.77 -2.47 9.47
N ARG A 69 -0.99 -1.65 10.18
CA ARG A 69 0.46 -1.91 10.40
C ARG A 69 0.72 -3.20 11.15
N ALA A 70 -0.07 -3.49 12.18
CA ALA A 70 0.03 -4.71 12.95
C ALA A 70 -0.24 -5.95 12.10
N LEU A 71 -1.22 -5.90 11.20
CA LEU A 71 -1.46 -6.95 10.19
C LEU A 71 -0.27 -7.09 9.22
N GLY A 72 0.39 -5.98 8.89
CA GLY A 72 1.61 -5.95 8.10
C GLY A 72 2.82 -6.66 8.69
N TRP A 73 2.86 -6.83 10.01
CA TRP A 73 3.94 -7.56 10.69
C TRP A 73 3.77 -9.09 10.64
N SER A 74 2.64 -9.56 10.13
CA SER A 74 2.34 -10.99 10.03
C SER A 74 3.38 -11.71 9.18
N ARG A 75 3.81 -12.89 9.65
CA ARG A 75 4.63 -13.80 8.84
C ARG A 75 3.79 -14.65 7.89
N PHE A 76 2.49 -14.69 8.15
CA PHE A 76 1.51 -15.46 7.41
C PHE A 76 0.90 -14.64 6.27
N PRO A 77 0.55 -15.27 5.14
CA PRO A 77 -0.09 -14.59 4.00
C PRO A 77 -1.55 -14.19 4.22
N GLU A 78 -2.25 -14.78 5.19
CA GLU A 78 -3.69 -14.59 5.43
C GLU A 78 -4.10 -13.11 5.59
N PRO A 79 -3.34 -12.25 6.29
CA PRO A 79 -3.65 -10.82 6.36
C PRO A 79 -3.62 -10.08 5.02
N ILE A 80 -2.93 -10.60 4.00
CA ILE A 80 -2.95 -9.99 2.66
C ILE A 80 -4.38 -9.99 2.11
N ALA A 81 -5.06 -11.13 2.17
CA ALA A 81 -6.44 -11.25 1.69
C ALA A 81 -7.40 -10.33 2.46
N LEU A 82 -7.25 -10.26 3.80
CA LEU A 82 -8.05 -9.37 4.65
C LEU A 82 -7.84 -7.89 4.31
N LEU A 83 -6.58 -7.49 4.09
CA LEU A 83 -6.22 -6.12 3.74
C LEU A 83 -6.74 -5.73 2.35
N LEU A 84 -6.68 -6.64 1.37
CA LEU A 84 -7.23 -6.40 0.04
C LEU A 84 -8.74 -6.26 0.06
N GLU A 85 -9.45 -7.14 0.77
CA GLU A 85 -10.90 -7.03 0.93
C GLU A 85 -11.30 -5.65 1.50
N HIS A 86 -10.50 -5.13 2.44
CA HIS A 86 -10.71 -3.79 2.97
C HIS A 86 -10.40 -2.69 1.96
N LEU A 87 -9.29 -2.81 1.23
CA LEU A 87 -8.93 -1.86 0.18
C LEU A 87 -10.03 -1.79 -0.88
N GLU A 88 -10.52 -2.92 -1.36
CA GLU A 88 -11.59 -2.98 -2.36
C GLU A 88 -12.89 -2.31 -1.91
N ARG A 89 -13.25 -2.47 -0.63
CA ARG A 89 -14.41 -1.78 -0.05
C ARG A 89 -14.18 -0.29 0.16
N ALA A 90 -12.93 0.11 0.40
CA ALA A 90 -12.56 1.51 0.63
C ALA A 90 -12.44 2.32 -0.67
N LEU A 91 -12.12 1.68 -1.81
CA LEU A 91 -11.90 2.34 -3.10
C LEU A 91 -13.05 3.25 -3.55
N PRO A 92 -14.33 2.85 -3.52
CA PRO A 92 -15.43 3.73 -3.94
C PRO A 92 -15.55 5.01 -3.10
N PHE A 93 -14.97 5.01 -1.90
CA PHE A 93 -15.05 6.11 -0.94
C PHE A 93 -13.67 6.77 -0.71
N SER A 94 -12.68 6.51 -1.57
CA SER A 94 -11.32 7.00 -1.36
C SER A 94 -11.19 8.52 -1.38
N SER A 95 -12.13 9.23 -2.00
CA SER A 95 -12.20 10.70 -1.95
C SER A 95 -12.43 11.24 -0.53
N HIS A 96 -12.97 10.41 0.37
CA HIS A 96 -13.11 10.79 1.77
C HIS A 96 -11.74 10.70 2.47
N PRO A 97 -11.27 11.77 3.15
CA PRO A 97 -9.88 11.88 3.62
C PRO A 97 -9.48 10.76 4.60
N THR A 98 -10.38 10.34 5.48
CA THR A 98 -10.13 9.23 6.42
C THR A 98 -9.99 7.90 5.69
N THR A 99 -10.88 7.63 4.72
CA THR A 99 -10.94 6.36 4.00
C THR A 99 -9.77 6.23 3.03
N GLY A 100 -9.46 7.31 2.31
CA GLY A 100 -8.27 7.41 1.47
C GLY A 100 -6.99 7.17 2.26
N GLN A 101 -6.85 7.72 3.47
CA GLN A 101 -5.68 7.47 4.32
C GLN A 101 -5.54 6.01 4.74
N ILE A 102 -6.64 5.33 5.06
CA ILE A 102 -6.61 3.90 5.41
C ILE A 102 -6.25 3.07 4.18
N ALA A 103 -6.89 3.31 3.04
CA ALA A 103 -6.60 2.64 1.79
C ALA A 103 -5.13 2.80 1.38
N ARG A 104 -4.56 4.00 1.55
CA ARG A 104 -3.13 4.25 1.33
C ARG A 104 -2.24 3.49 2.30
N GLU A 105 -2.57 3.49 3.59
CA GLU A 105 -1.79 2.75 4.59
C GLU A 105 -1.79 1.25 4.27
N ILE A 106 -2.92 0.70 3.82
CA ILE A 106 -3.02 -0.70 3.38
C ILE A 106 -2.06 -0.98 2.23
N ILE A 107 -2.10 -0.17 1.18
CA ILE A 107 -1.22 -0.32 0.02
C ILE A 107 0.26 -0.25 0.45
N LEU A 108 0.61 0.73 1.29
CA LEU A 108 1.98 0.91 1.78
C LEU A 108 2.45 -0.26 2.66
N VAL A 109 1.56 -0.80 3.51
CA VAL A 109 1.87 -1.96 4.35
C VAL A 109 2.09 -3.21 3.48
N LEU A 110 1.22 -3.45 2.49
CA LEU A 110 1.41 -4.52 1.53
C LEU A 110 2.73 -4.37 0.76
N GLY A 111 3.07 -3.15 0.32
CA GLY A 111 4.33 -2.84 -0.37
C GLY A 111 5.60 -3.07 0.46
N ARG A 112 5.48 -3.06 1.78
CA ARG A 112 6.58 -3.26 2.74
C ARG A 112 6.69 -4.70 3.24
N MET A 113 5.84 -5.61 2.78
CA MET A 113 5.93 -7.01 3.16
C MET A 113 7.22 -7.63 2.63
N ARG A 114 8.07 -8.09 3.56
CA ARG A 114 9.37 -8.73 3.29
C ARG A 114 9.43 -10.26 3.48
N PRO A 115 8.48 -10.95 4.14
CA PRO A 115 8.56 -12.41 4.20
C PRO A 115 8.54 -13.00 2.78
N PRO A 116 9.44 -13.95 2.46
CA PRO A 116 9.63 -14.44 1.09
C PRO A 116 8.38 -15.11 0.49
N GLN A 117 7.49 -15.62 1.33
CA GLN A 117 6.20 -16.19 0.92
C GLN A 117 5.12 -15.11 0.72
N ALA A 118 5.20 -13.99 1.46
CA ALA A 118 4.23 -12.91 1.43
C ALA A 118 4.50 -11.90 0.31
N THR A 119 5.76 -11.60 -0.01
CA THR A 119 6.15 -10.63 -1.05
C THR A 119 5.55 -10.93 -2.44
N PRO A 120 5.67 -12.15 -3.02
CA PRO A 120 5.08 -12.42 -4.32
C PRO A 120 3.54 -12.35 -4.29
N LEU A 121 2.92 -12.84 -3.21
CA LEU A 121 1.47 -12.77 -3.04
C LEU A 121 0.96 -11.33 -2.92
N ALA A 122 1.64 -10.49 -2.15
CA ALA A 122 1.31 -9.07 -2.01
C ALA A 122 1.50 -8.31 -3.33
N ALA A 123 2.53 -8.64 -4.11
CA ALA A 123 2.75 -8.02 -5.40
C ALA A 123 1.66 -8.40 -6.40
N GLN A 124 1.35 -9.70 -6.49
CA GLN A 124 0.28 -10.21 -7.34
C GLN A 124 -1.06 -9.55 -7.00
N ALA A 125 -1.40 -9.52 -5.71
CA ALA A 125 -2.58 -8.88 -5.17
C ALA A 125 -2.68 -7.38 -5.53
N LEU A 126 -1.62 -6.61 -5.32
CA LEU A 126 -1.59 -5.19 -5.70
C LEU A 126 -1.65 -5.01 -7.22
N ALA A 127 -1.07 -5.92 -7.99
CA ALA A 127 -1.10 -5.87 -9.44
C ALA A 127 -2.47 -6.27 -10.01
N ASP A 128 -3.25 -7.08 -9.30
CA ASP A 128 -4.64 -7.43 -9.65
C ASP A 128 -5.62 -6.28 -9.39
N ILE A 129 -5.44 -5.56 -8.28
CA ILE A 129 -6.31 -4.41 -7.93
C ILE A 129 -5.93 -3.11 -8.65
N LEU A 130 -4.75 -3.06 -9.28
CA LEU A 130 -4.20 -1.90 -9.98
C LEU A 130 -5.21 -1.20 -10.91
N PRO A 131 -5.96 -1.91 -11.79
CA PRO A 131 -6.91 -1.24 -12.68
C PRO A 131 -8.05 -0.54 -11.93
N ARG A 132 -8.52 -1.13 -10.83
CA ARG A 132 -9.57 -0.53 -9.99
C ARG A 132 -9.05 0.71 -9.27
N VAL A 133 -7.81 0.66 -8.76
CA VAL A 133 -7.17 1.81 -8.10
C VAL A 133 -6.98 2.96 -9.08
N PHE A 134 -6.61 2.69 -10.33
CA PHE A 134 -6.45 3.75 -11.33
C PHE A 134 -7.78 4.31 -11.84
N ALA A 135 -8.84 3.49 -11.87
CA ALA A 135 -10.17 3.93 -12.27
C ALA A 135 -10.92 4.72 -11.18
N GLN A 136 -10.74 4.36 -9.90
CA GLN A 136 -11.56 4.87 -8.79
C GLN A 136 -10.76 5.66 -7.74
N GLY A 137 -9.46 5.39 -7.63
CA GLY A 137 -8.60 6.00 -6.64
C GLY A 137 -8.22 7.44 -6.96
N ASP A 138 -7.96 8.21 -5.91
CA ASP A 138 -7.35 9.53 -6.04
C ASP A 138 -5.88 9.42 -6.47
N LEU A 139 -5.28 10.56 -6.82
CA LEU A 139 -3.88 10.62 -7.25
C LEU A 139 -2.92 10.04 -6.20
N GLU A 140 -3.22 10.22 -4.92
CA GLU A 140 -2.39 9.74 -3.83
C GLU A 140 -2.43 8.21 -3.67
N LEU A 141 -3.57 7.56 -3.91
CA LEU A 141 -3.66 6.10 -4.00
C LEU A 141 -2.92 5.57 -5.21
N LYS A 142 -3.05 6.20 -6.38
CA LYS A 142 -2.29 5.84 -7.59
C LYS A 142 -0.78 5.90 -7.35
N ARG A 143 -0.31 6.97 -6.69
CA ARG A 143 1.11 7.09 -6.28
C ARG A 143 1.52 6.00 -5.31
N SER A 144 0.68 5.73 -4.31
CA SER A 144 0.95 4.73 -3.28
C SER A 144 1.07 3.32 -3.87
N ILE A 145 0.23 2.94 -4.83
CA ILE A 145 0.27 1.60 -5.43
C ILE A 145 1.48 1.41 -6.36
N ALA A 146 1.82 2.45 -7.14
CA ALA A 146 3.04 2.43 -7.95
C ALA A 146 4.27 2.24 -7.04
N LEU A 147 4.35 3.01 -5.96
CA LEU A 147 5.44 2.90 -5.00
C LEU A 147 5.48 1.51 -4.35
N ALA A 148 4.34 0.98 -3.90
CA ALA A 148 4.26 -0.32 -3.25
C ALA A 148 4.71 -1.46 -4.18
N LEU A 149 4.27 -1.46 -5.44
CA LEU A 149 4.73 -2.43 -6.43
C LEU A 149 6.24 -2.33 -6.66
N GLY A 150 6.77 -1.11 -6.83
CA GLY A 150 8.21 -0.87 -6.94
C GLY A 150 9.02 -1.30 -5.70
N GLN A 151 8.44 -1.21 -4.51
CA GLN A 151 9.07 -1.67 -3.26
C GLN A 151 9.09 -3.20 -3.11
N LEU A 152 8.13 -3.89 -3.72
CA LEU A 152 8.08 -5.36 -3.71
C LEU A 152 9.05 -5.98 -4.73
N GLY A 153 9.40 -5.24 -5.79
CA GLY A 153 10.47 -5.63 -6.72
C GLY A 153 10.15 -6.89 -7.54
N GLN A 154 8.89 -7.27 -7.64
CA GLN A 154 8.46 -8.47 -8.38
C GLN A 154 8.33 -8.12 -9.86
N GLY A 155 9.26 -8.62 -10.70
CA GLY A 155 9.34 -8.27 -12.11
C GLY A 155 8.07 -8.55 -12.91
N GLU A 156 7.21 -9.47 -12.47
CA GLU A 156 5.89 -9.75 -13.07
C GLU A 156 4.96 -8.53 -13.06
N SER A 157 5.12 -7.62 -12.10
CA SER A 157 4.34 -6.39 -12.00
C SER A 157 4.74 -5.35 -13.06
N PHE A 158 5.87 -5.54 -13.75
CA PHE A 158 6.37 -4.58 -14.76
C PHE A 158 5.35 -4.42 -15.89
N ASP A 159 4.95 -5.53 -16.53
CA ASP A 159 4.04 -5.51 -17.66
C ASP A 159 2.65 -4.98 -17.28
N ARG A 160 2.24 -5.14 -16.02
CA ARG A 160 0.96 -4.63 -15.52
C ARG A 160 0.99 -3.13 -15.24
N LEU A 161 2.15 -2.59 -14.88
CA LEU A 161 2.32 -1.18 -14.56
C LEU A 161 2.58 -0.31 -15.81
N CYS A 162 3.19 -0.88 -16.85
CA CYS A 162 3.53 -0.17 -18.09
C CYS A 162 2.36 0.59 -18.76
N PRO A 163 1.16 0.03 -18.93
CA PRO A 163 0.05 0.73 -19.60
C PRO A 163 -0.33 2.04 -18.91
N TRP A 164 -0.09 2.15 -17.60
CA TRP A 164 -0.48 3.31 -16.80
C TRP A 164 0.46 4.50 -16.96
N LEU A 165 1.58 4.37 -17.68
CA LEU A 165 2.44 5.51 -18.04
C LEU A 165 1.73 6.56 -18.90
N ALA A 166 0.67 6.15 -19.61
CA ALA A 166 -0.18 7.04 -20.38
C ALA A 166 -1.25 7.75 -19.52
N ASP A 167 -1.31 7.49 -18.20
CA ASP A 167 -2.26 8.19 -17.31
C ASP A 167 -1.95 9.70 -17.30
N PRO A 168 -2.95 10.57 -17.57
CA PRO A 168 -2.73 12.01 -17.72
C PRO A 168 -2.49 12.74 -16.39
N SER A 169 -2.54 12.05 -15.25
CA SER A 169 -2.46 12.68 -13.94
C SER A 169 -1.07 13.29 -13.68
N PRO A 170 -1.00 14.58 -13.32
CA PRO A 170 0.26 15.29 -13.18
C PRO A 170 1.13 14.68 -12.05
N GLY A 171 2.39 14.45 -12.38
CA GLY A 171 3.39 13.91 -11.45
C GLY A 171 3.26 12.40 -11.17
N LEU A 172 2.23 11.71 -11.65
CA LEU A 172 2.10 10.25 -11.49
C LEU A 172 3.17 9.49 -12.30
N GLY A 173 3.53 10.01 -13.48
CA GLY A 173 4.56 9.44 -14.35
C GLY A 173 5.90 9.22 -13.64
N PHE A 174 6.32 10.13 -12.74
CA PHE A 174 7.57 9.96 -11.98
C PHE A 174 7.52 8.74 -11.06
N TYR A 175 6.40 8.51 -10.36
CA TYR A 175 6.23 7.36 -9.48
C TYR A 175 6.18 6.05 -10.27
N LEU A 176 5.50 6.05 -11.42
CA LEU A 176 5.44 4.89 -12.31
C LEU A 176 6.81 4.54 -12.88
N VAL A 177 7.56 5.52 -13.37
CA VAL A 177 8.93 5.30 -13.87
C VAL A 177 9.86 4.83 -12.76
N ALA A 178 9.79 5.43 -11.56
CA ALA A 178 10.57 4.99 -10.42
C ALA A 178 10.24 3.56 -10.00
N ALA A 179 8.96 3.19 -10.02
CA ALA A 179 8.52 1.83 -9.74
C ALA A 179 9.03 0.84 -10.79
N LEU A 180 8.86 1.13 -12.08
CA LEU A 180 9.35 0.29 -13.18
C LEU A 180 10.87 0.07 -13.13
N LYS A 181 11.65 1.12 -12.79
CA LYS A 181 13.10 1.01 -12.58
C LYS A 181 13.46 0.04 -11.45
N ARG A 182 12.65 -0.02 -10.38
CA ARG A 182 12.87 -0.93 -9.25
C ARG A 182 12.41 -2.37 -9.53
N LEU A 183 11.38 -2.53 -10.36
CA LEU A 183 10.84 -3.84 -10.75
C LEU A 183 11.79 -4.62 -11.68
N ASP A 184 12.62 -3.91 -12.44
CA ASP A 184 13.58 -4.54 -13.33
C ASP A 184 14.94 -3.82 -13.25
N LEU A 185 15.68 -4.17 -12.20
CA LEU A 185 16.99 -3.61 -11.86
C LEU A 185 18.08 -3.91 -12.91
N GLN A 186 17.89 -4.91 -13.79
CA GLN A 186 18.90 -5.31 -14.77
C GLN A 186 18.47 -5.13 -16.24
N GLY A 187 17.17 -5.04 -16.54
CA GLY A 187 16.65 -4.88 -17.89
C GLY A 187 15.56 -3.81 -18.03
N GLY A 188 15.16 -3.13 -16.95
CA GLY A 188 13.92 -2.33 -16.95
C GLY A 188 13.98 -1.18 -17.92
N ARG A 189 15.17 -0.57 -18.04
CA ARG A 189 15.43 0.46 -19.04
C ARG A 189 15.36 -0.09 -20.47
N GLN A 190 15.99 -1.24 -20.73
CA GLN A 190 15.96 -1.86 -22.07
C GLN A 190 14.57 -2.33 -22.46
N ARG A 191 13.80 -2.89 -21.53
CA ARG A 191 12.39 -3.28 -21.75
C ARG A 191 11.49 -2.07 -21.95
N LEU A 192 11.71 -0.99 -21.18
CA LEU A 192 10.99 0.26 -21.37
C LEU A 192 11.31 0.88 -22.73
N GLU A 193 12.59 0.97 -23.09
CA GLU A 193 13.07 1.46 -24.38
C GLU A 193 12.54 0.58 -25.53
N GLN A 194 12.56 -0.75 -25.39
CA GLN A 194 12.02 -1.68 -26.38
C GLN A 194 10.51 -1.52 -26.53
N ARG A 195 9.76 -1.38 -25.43
CA ARG A 195 8.31 -1.12 -25.44
C ARG A 195 7.99 0.24 -26.07
N LEU A 196 8.71 1.30 -25.72
CA LEU A 196 8.55 2.63 -26.30
C LEU A 196 8.88 2.63 -27.80
N SER A 197 9.93 1.90 -28.21
CA SER A 197 10.33 1.76 -29.61
C SER A 197 9.33 0.92 -30.43
N GLN A 198 8.72 -0.09 -29.80
CA GLN A 198 7.66 -0.91 -30.42
C GLN A 198 6.30 -0.19 -30.41
N ALA A 199 6.06 0.68 -29.43
CA ALA A 199 4.82 1.41 -29.22
C ALA A 199 4.85 2.83 -29.79
N LEU A 200 5.42 3.00 -30.99
CA LEU A 200 5.13 4.11 -31.91
C LEU A 200 3.65 4.08 -32.39
N SER A 201 2.73 3.84 -31.46
CA SER A 201 1.31 4.13 -31.51
C SER A 201 1.06 5.46 -30.77
N PRO A 202 0.00 6.19 -31.09
CA PRO A 202 -0.21 7.60 -30.65
C PRO A 202 -0.34 7.80 -29.12
N GLU A 203 -0.35 6.74 -28.32
CA GLU A 203 -0.54 6.77 -26.86
C GLU A 203 0.71 7.25 -26.10
N PHE A 204 1.92 6.98 -26.62
CA PHE A 204 3.19 7.40 -25.98
C PHE A 204 3.80 8.67 -26.60
N ALA A 205 3.30 9.12 -27.76
CA ALA A 205 3.71 10.37 -28.39
C ALA A 205 3.29 11.63 -27.59
N GLN A 206 2.40 11.45 -26.60
CA GLN A 206 1.93 12.51 -25.70
C GLN A 206 2.67 12.54 -24.36
N LEU A 207 3.68 11.68 -24.15
CA LEU A 207 4.51 11.78 -22.95
C LEU A 207 5.22 13.15 -22.95
N PRO A 208 5.11 13.93 -21.87
CA PRO A 208 5.75 15.23 -21.81
C PRO A 208 7.28 15.06 -21.95
N PRO A 209 7.97 15.95 -22.68
CA PRO A 209 9.41 15.87 -22.90
C PRO A 209 10.22 15.83 -21.60
N SER A 210 9.66 16.32 -20.48
CA SER A 210 10.23 16.22 -19.13
C SER A 210 10.34 14.80 -18.57
N ILE A 211 9.68 13.79 -19.16
CA ILE A 211 9.84 12.37 -18.80
C ILE A 211 10.90 11.69 -19.68
N VAL A 212 11.09 12.19 -20.90
CA VAL A 212 12.02 11.64 -21.90
C VAL A 212 13.43 12.21 -21.76
N GLU A 213 13.56 13.51 -21.49
CA GLU A 213 14.85 14.21 -21.39
C GLU A 213 15.73 13.83 -20.19
N PRO A 214 15.22 13.51 -19.00
CA PRO A 214 16.10 13.41 -17.85
C PRO A 214 16.48 11.94 -17.55
N LEU A 215 16.51 11.10 -18.60
CA LEU A 215 17.25 9.84 -18.59
C LEU A 215 18.78 10.04 -18.48
N ASP A 216 19.25 11.29 -18.42
CA ASP A 216 20.63 11.63 -18.11
C ASP A 216 20.97 11.37 -16.64
N ARG A 217 22.08 10.66 -16.44
CA ARG A 217 22.35 9.77 -15.28
C ARG A 217 22.53 10.47 -13.93
N ASN A 218 22.80 11.78 -13.90
CA ASN A 218 23.33 12.42 -12.68
C ASN A 218 22.33 13.33 -11.95
N ALA A 219 21.35 13.93 -12.64
CA ALA A 219 20.36 14.79 -11.98
C ALA A 219 19.25 13.97 -11.28
N TRP A 220 18.93 12.78 -11.80
CA TRP A 220 17.88 11.91 -11.26
C TRP A 220 18.27 11.17 -9.99
N ILE A 221 19.54 10.76 -9.87
CA ILE A 221 20.03 10.05 -8.67
C ILE A 221 20.06 11.03 -7.49
N LEU A 222 20.53 12.26 -7.69
CA LEU A 222 20.55 13.29 -6.65
C LEU A 222 19.14 13.72 -6.23
N GLY A 223 18.18 13.82 -7.16
CA GLY A 223 16.78 14.15 -6.84
C GLY A 223 16.04 13.03 -6.12
N LEU A 224 16.30 11.75 -6.45
CA LEU A 224 15.72 10.60 -5.76
C LEU A 224 16.39 10.34 -4.40
N GLU A 225 17.71 10.52 -4.27
CA GLU A 225 18.41 10.39 -3.00
C GLU A 225 18.00 11.49 -2.02
N ALA A 226 17.81 12.73 -2.49
CA ALA A 226 17.24 13.81 -1.68
C ALA A 226 15.80 13.52 -1.27
N ALA A 227 14.94 13.06 -2.19
CA ALA A 227 13.55 12.73 -1.89
C ALA A 227 13.38 11.47 -1.00
N ILE A 228 14.36 10.55 -1.02
CA ILE A 228 14.41 9.38 -0.12
C ILE A 228 15.01 9.76 1.25
N ALA A 229 15.93 10.74 1.32
CA ALA A 229 16.57 11.20 2.55
C ALA A 229 15.72 12.23 3.34
N GLU A 230 14.84 12.98 2.69
CA GLU A 230 14.00 14.01 3.32
C GLU A 230 12.63 13.52 3.81
N TRP A 231 12.27 12.25 3.63
CA TRP A 231 11.00 11.70 4.12
C TRP A 231 11.21 10.80 5.36
N PRO A 232 10.46 11.00 6.46
CA PRO A 232 10.68 10.32 7.74
C PRO A 232 10.20 8.86 7.76
#